data_AF-A0A972TMF8-F1
#
_entry.id   AF-A0A972TMF8-F1
#
_cell.length_a   1.000
_cell.length_b   1.000
_cell.length_c   1.000
_cell.angle_alpha   90.00
_cell.angle_beta   90.00
_cell.angle_gamma   90.00
#
_symmetry.space_group_name_H-M   'P 1'
#
loop_
_entity.id
_entity.type
_entity.pdbx_description
1 polymer ?
#
loop_
_entity_poly.entity_id
_entity_poly.type
_entity_poly.pdbx_seq_one_letter_code
_entity_poly.pdbx_strand_id
1 'polypeptide(L)'
;MAEFDLVRYHVLSSIRASIAEANGYEEESEKMRAQGNLRLMLMSEDELRELARMLSYLPTRPAESVYQELKQVIAEQESKAGEWIGTFGVTPFEVKSSKEI
;
A
#
# COMPACT_ATOMS: atom_id res chain seq x y z
N MET A 1 -18.97 -16.19 -9.94
CA MET A 1 -18.67 -14.94 -9.22
C MET A 1 -17.44 -14.34 -9.89
N ALA A 2 -17.45 -13.05 -10.24
CA ALA A 2 -16.22 -12.42 -10.70
C ALA A 2 -15.23 -12.42 -9.53
N GLU A 3 -14.00 -12.87 -9.79
CA GLU A 3 -12.90 -12.83 -8.82
C GLU A 3 -12.57 -11.37 -8.50
N PHE A 4 -12.29 -11.08 -7.22
CA PHE A 4 -11.99 -9.71 -6.80
C PHE A 4 -10.58 -9.34 -7.26
N ASP A 5 -10.47 -8.31 -8.11
CA ASP A 5 -9.19 -7.81 -8.61
C ASP A 5 -8.62 -6.74 -7.65
N LEU A 6 -7.69 -7.19 -6.81
CA LEU A 6 -7.03 -6.36 -5.79
C LEU A 6 -6.16 -5.26 -6.41
N VAL A 7 -5.50 -5.55 -7.53
CA VAL A 7 -4.60 -4.60 -8.23
C VAL A 7 -5.41 -3.42 -8.77
N ARG A 8 -6.48 -3.71 -9.51
CA ARG A 8 -7.38 -2.67 -10.04
C ARG A 8 -8.03 -1.88 -8.92
N TYR A 9 -8.48 -2.55 -7.85
CA TYR A 9 -9.05 -1.86 -6.70
C TYR A 9 -8.02 -0.94 -6.02
N HIS A 10 -6.78 -1.40 -5.85
CA HIS A 10 -5.69 -0.59 -5.31
C HIS A 10 -5.47 0.68 -6.15
N VAL A 11 -5.32 0.55 -7.47
CA VAL A 11 -5.11 1.71 -8.37
C VAL A 11 -6.26 2.70 -8.27
N LEU A 12 -7.51 2.23 -8.34
CA LEU A 12 -8.69 3.09 -8.25
C LEU A 12 -8.79 3.80 -6.90
N SER A 13 -8.48 3.09 -5.79
CA SER A 13 -8.49 3.70 -4.46
C SER A 13 -7.37 4.72 -4.29
N SER A 14 -6.19 4.49 -4.86
CA SER A 14 -5.08 5.46 -4.81
C SER A 14 -5.43 6.75 -5.56
N ILE A 15 -6.08 6.64 -6.73
CA ILE A 15 -6.58 7.80 -7.47
C ILE A 15 -7.63 8.57 -6.65
N ARG A 16 -8.56 7.86 -6.00
CA ARG A 16 -9.58 8.47 -5.13
C ARG A 16 -8.96 9.19 -3.93
N ALA A 17 -7.91 8.62 -3.33
CA ALA A 17 -7.18 9.25 -2.24
C ALA A 17 -6.56 10.58 -2.70
N SER A 18 -5.91 10.61 -3.87
CA SER A 18 -5.36 11.85 -4.45
C SER A 18 -6.45 12.89 -4.76
N ILE A 19 -7.61 12.47 -5.25
CA ILE A 19 -8.75 13.37 -5.48
C ILE A 19 -9.29 13.92 -4.15
N ALA A 20 -9.37 13.10 -3.11
CA ALA A 20 -9.81 13.52 -1.78
C ALA A 20 -8.87 14.58 -1.20
N GLU A 21 -7.56 14.32 -1.25
CA GLU A 21 -6.52 15.27 -0.81
C GLU A 21 -6.60 16.60 -1.58
N ALA A 22 -6.71 16.54 -2.91
CA ALA A 22 -6.80 17.74 -3.75
C ALA A 22 -8.05 18.59 -3.47
N ASN A 23 -9.12 18.00 -2.92
CA ASN A 23 -10.35 18.68 -2.52
C ASN A 23 -10.37 19.09 -1.04
N GLY A 24 -9.28 18.90 -0.29
CA GLY A 24 -9.18 19.24 1.12
C GLY A 24 -9.84 18.24 2.07
N TYR A 25 -10.16 17.03 1.60
CA TYR A 25 -10.68 15.94 2.44
C TYR A 25 -9.53 15.14 3.06
N GLU A 26 -8.78 15.78 3.95
CA GLU A 26 -7.54 15.24 4.54
C GLU A 26 -7.77 13.89 5.23
N GLU A 27 -8.70 13.80 6.19
CA GLU A 27 -8.99 12.57 6.95
C GLU A 27 -9.37 11.39 6.03
N GLU A 28 -10.22 11.65 5.04
CA GLU A 28 -10.65 10.63 4.08
C GLU A 28 -9.47 10.17 3.20
N SER A 29 -8.62 11.11 2.78
CA SER A 29 -7.42 10.78 2.00
C SER A 29 -6.40 9.96 2.80
N GLU A 30 -6.19 10.30 4.08
CA GLU A 30 -5.31 9.58 5.01
C GLU A 30 -5.80 8.16 5.22
N LYS A 31 -7.11 7.99 5.47
CA LYS A 31 -7.72 6.68 5.62
C LYS A 31 -7.57 5.84 4.36
N MET A 32 -7.82 6.41 3.17
CA MET A 32 -7.64 5.68 1.92
C MET A 32 -6.18 5.29 1.65
N ARG A 33 -5.21 6.14 2.04
CA ARG A 33 -3.77 5.85 1.95
C ARG A 33 -3.38 4.71 2.89
N ALA A 34 -3.82 4.75 4.14
CA ALA A 34 -3.58 3.66 5.09
C ALA A 34 -4.16 2.33 4.58
N GLN A 35 -5.34 2.34 3.95
CA GLN A 35 -5.89 1.14 3.32
C GLN A 35 -5.05 0.71 2.11
N GLY A 36 -4.49 1.67 1.37
CA GLY A 36 -3.55 1.44 0.28
C GLY A 36 -2.30 0.69 0.74
N ASN A 37 -1.72 1.11 1.87
CA ASN A 37 -0.57 0.47 2.49
C ASN A 37 -0.87 -0.98 2.88
N LEU A 38 -2.00 -1.23 3.56
CA LEU A 38 -2.43 -2.60 3.89
C LEU A 38 -2.59 -3.47 2.64
N ARG A 39 -3.23 -2.94 1.59
CA ARG A 39 -3.40 -3.68 0.34
C ARG A 39 -2.07 -4.04 -0.30
N LEU A 40 -1.11 -3.10 -0.34
CA LEU A 40 0.23 -3.37 -0.88
C LEU A 40 0.94 -4.48 -0.13
N MET A 41 0.83 -4.53 1.20
CA MET A 41 1.41 -5.59 2.03
C MET A 41 0.76 -6.96 1.81
N LEU A 42 -0.52 -6.99 1.42
CA LEU A 42 -1.28 -8.22 1.22
C LEU A 42 -1.21 -8.75 -0.21
N MET A 43 -0.71 -7.96 -1.17
CA MET A 43 -0.57 -8.40 -2.56
C MET A 43 0.43 -9.56 -2.67
N SER A 44 0.04 -10.56 -3.44
CA SER A 44 0.90 -11.65 -3.88
C SER A 44 2.00 -11.15 -4.84
N GLU A 45 3.04 -11.97 -5.06
CA GLU A 45 4.08 -11.61 -6.04
C GLU A 45 3.51 -11.37 -7.45
N ASP A 46 2.49 -12.15 -7.85
CA ASP A 46 1.85 -11.99 -9.17
C ASP A 46 1.10 -10.66 -9.28
N GLU A 47 0.35 -10.28 -8.24
CA GLU A 47 -0.35 -8.98 -8.17
C GLU A 47 0.63 -7.81 -8.15
N LEU A 48 1.75 -7.94 -7.43
CA LEU A 48 2.81 -6.93 -7.43
C LEU A 48 3.49 -6.80 -8.80
N ARG A 49 3.70 -7.91 -9.51
CA ARG A 49 4.23 -7.89 -10.88
C ARG A 49 3.24 -7.29 -11.85
N GLU A 50 1.95 -7.54 -11.69
CA GLU A 50 0.90 -6.90 -12.48
C GLU A 50 0.87 -5.38 -12.23
N LEU A 51 0.86 -4.96 -10.97
CA LEU A 51 0.93 -3.55 -10.60
C LEU A 51 2.19 -2.89 -11.17
N ALA A 52 3.34 -3.56 -11.10
CA ALA A 52 4.60 -3.08 -11.66
C ALA A 52 4.53 -2.88 -13.17
N ARG A 53 3.88 -3.80 -13.91
CA ARG A 53 3.65 -3.65 -15.36
C ARG A 53 2.78 -2.42 -15.65
N MET A 54 1.69 -2.23 -14.90
CA MET A 54 0.80 -1.08 -15.08
C MET A 54 1.50 0.27 -14.84
N LEU A 55 2.47 0.30 -13.92
CA LEU A 55 3.22 1.51 -13.55
C LEU A 55 4.52 1.71 -14.35
N SER A 56 4.88 0.77 -15.22
CA SER A 56 6.11 0.82 -16.02
C SER A 56 5.97 1.71 -17.27
N TYR A 57 7.07 2.33 -17.69
CA TYR A 57 7.14 3.05 -18.96
C TYR A 57 8.52 2.90 -19.59
N LEU A 58 8.57 2.25 -20.76
CA LEU A 58 9.83 1.97 -21.44
C LEU A 58 10.35 3.18 -22.23
N PRO A 59 11.69 3.32 -22.38
CA PRO A 59 12.74 2.45 -21.81
C PRO A 59 13.17 2.84 -20.39
N THR A 60 12.71 3.99 -19.90
CA THR A 60 13.22 4.69 -18.71
C THR A 60 12.87 4.03 -17.37
N ARG A 61 11.76 3.30 -17.29
CA ARG A 61 11.31 2.61 -16.07
C ARG A 61 10.72 1.24 -16.42
N PRO A 62 11.57 0.21 -16.63
CA PRO A 62 11.13 -1.15 -16.91
C PRO A 62 10.33 -1.75 -15.76
N ALA A 63 9.42 -2.68 -16.05
CA ALA A 63 8.55 -3.31 -15.05
C ALA A 63 9.34 -3.96 -13.89
N GLU A 64 10.50 -4.56 -14.15
CA GLU A 64 11.32 -5.15 -13.08
C GLU A 64 11.88 -4.08 -12.13
N SER A 65 12.26 -2.89 -12.62
CA SER A 65 12.67 -1.77 -11.76
C SER A 65 11.51 -1.36 -10.85
N VAL A 66 10.31 -1.21 -11.41
CA VAL A 66 9.11 -0.87 -10.65
C VAL A 66 8.79 -1.94 -9.61
N TYR A 67 8.94 -3.21 -9.94
CA TYR A 67 8.73 -4.31 -9.01
C TYR A 67 9.66 -4.21 -7.80
N GLN A 68 10.94 -3.93 -8.02
CA GLN A 68 11.91 -3.73 -6.92
C GLN A 68 11.57 -2.47 -6.08
N GLU A 69 11.16 -1.38 -6.73
CA GLU A 69 10.69 -0.17 -6.05
C GLU A 69 9.46 -0.47 -5.17
N LEU A 70 8.49 -1.24 -5.66
CA LEU A 70 7.32 -1.65 -4.87
C LEU A 70 7.72 -2.47 -3.65
N LYS A 71 8.68 -3.39 -3.77
CA LYS A 71 9.20 -4.15 -2.62
C LYS A 71 9.88 -3.26 -1.59
N GLN A 72 10.62 -2.25 -2.01
CA GLN A 72 11.21 -1.26 -1.10
C GLN A 72 10.13 -0.45 -0.40
N VAL A 73 9.12 0.03 -1.12
CA VAL A 73 7.97 0.74 -0.54
C VAL A 73 7.26 -0.12 0.50
N ILE A 74 7.02 -1.41 0.23
CA ILE A 74 6.39 -2.32 1.19
C ILE A 74 7.22 -2.40 2.48
N ALA A 75 8.54 -2.64 2.37
CA ALA A 75 9.42 -2.71 3.54
C ALA A 75 9.45 -1.39 4.34
N GLU A 76 9.44 -0.25 3.66
CA GLU A 76 9.33 1.06 4.32
C GLU A 76 8.00 1.22 5.05
N GLN A 77 6.88 0.87 4.41
CA GLN A 77 5.56 0.98 5.02
C GLN A 77 5.38 0.02 6.20
N GLU A 78 5.99 -1.16 6.15
CA GLU A 78 6.03 -2.11 7.28
C GLU A 78 6.77 -1.50 8.48
N SER A 79 7.94 -0.89 8.24
CA SER A 79 8.73 -0.24 9.30
C SER A 79 8.00 0.96 9.93
N LYS A 80 7.11 1.60 9.18
CA LYS A 80 6.32 2.77 9.60
C LYS A 80 4.87 2.42 9.88
N ALA A 81 4.52 1.15 10.05
CA ALA A 81 3.14 0.72 10.28
C ALA A 81 2.48 1.46 11.45
N GLY A 82 3.23 1.71 12.52
CA GLY A 82 2.75 2.48 13.68
C GLY A 82 2.31 3.91 13.38
N GLU A 83 2.83 4.53 12.31
CA GLU A 83 2.50 5.91 11.93
C GLU A 83 1.14 6.03 11.27
N TRP A 84 0.71 5.03 10.50
CA TRP A 84 -0.50 5.10 9.70
C TRP A 84 -1.61 4.16 10.14
N ILE A 85 -1.33 3.09 10.91
CA ILE A 85 -2.37 2.12 11.31
C ILE A 85 -3.40 2.75 12.28
N GLY A 86 -3.01 3.79 13.01
CA GLY A 86 -3.90 4.53 13.91
C GLY A 86 -5.10 5.18 13.22
N THR A 87 -5.01 5.43 11.92
CA THR A 87 -6.13 5.94 11.09
C THR A 87 -7.35 5.01 11.07
N PHE A 88 -7.17 3.74 11.42
CA PHE A 88 -8.27 2.77 11.55
C PHE A 88 -8.91 2.74 12.93
N GLY A 89 -8.44 3.57 13.87
CA GLY A 89 -8.85 3.49 15.27
C GLY A 89 -8.35 2.21 15.95
N VAL A 90 -7.31 1.57 15.39
CA VAL A 90 -6.67 0.39 15.98
C VAL A 90 -5.29 0.76 16.51
N THR A 91 -4.93 0.22 17.67
CA THR A 91 -3.58 0.32 18.20
C THR A 91 -2.72 -0.82 17.63
N PRO A 92 -1.47 -0.54 17.19
CA PRO A 92 -0.54 -1.60 16.79
C PRO A 92 -0.42 -2.66 17.89
N PHE A 93 -0.33 -3.93 17.49
CA PHE A 93 -0.04 -5.00 18.43
C PHE A 93 1.41 -4.88 18.94
N GLU A 94 1.59 -4.48 20.19
CA GLU A 94 2.90 -4.45 20.84
C GLU A 94 3.32 -5.87 21.21
N VAL A 95 4.24 -6.45 20.43
CA VAL A 95 4.91 -7.69 20.85
C VAL A 95 5.84 -7.34 22.00
N LYS A 96 5.38 -7.55 23.25
CA LYS A 96 6.26 -7.51 24.41
C LYS A 96 7.37 -8.55 24.20
N SER A 97 8.58 -8.06 23.92
CA SER A 97 9.78 -8.88 23.84
C SER A 97 9.85 -9.74 25.10
N SER A 98 9.63 -11.04 24.94
CA SER A 98 9.76 -12.03 26.01
C SER A 98 11.26 -12.26 26.25
N LYS A 99 11.93 -11.25 26.82
CA LYS A 99 13.22 -11.40 27.47
C LYS A 99 13.01 -11.25 28.97
N GLU A 100 12.43 -12.29 29.55
CA GLU A 100 12.54 -12.63 30.97
C GLU A 100 12.00 -14.05 31.12
N ILE A 101 12.91 -15.03 31.09
CA ILE A 101 13.08 -16.20 31.99
C ILE A 101 14.41 -16.86 31.61
#